data_AF-A0A411F6U3-F1
#
_entry.id   AF-A0A411F6U3-F1
#
_cell.length_a   1.000
_cell.length_b   1.000
_cell.length_c   1.000
_cell.angle_alpha   90.00
_cell.angle_beta   90.00
_cell.angle_gamma   90.00
#
_symmetry.space_group_name_H-M   'P 1'
#
loop_
_entity.id
_entity.type
_entity.pdbx_description
1 polymer ?
#
loop_
_entity_poly.entity_id
_entity_poly.type
_entity_poly.pdbx_seq_one_letter_code
_entity_poly.pdbx_strand_id
1 'polypeptide(L)'
;EAFDLWNECAKACVLDLKDGVRSSRMSVDPAIADTNGQGVLHYSMVLEGGNDALKLAIDNALSITSDGLTIRLEGGVEPNKPVRYSYTRQARGSWSLNWLVPIGHEKPSNIKVFIHELNAGNQLSHMSPIYTIEMGDELLAKLARDATFFVRAHESNEMQPTLAISHAGVSVVMAQAQPRREKRWSEWASGKVLCLLDPLDGVYNYLAQQRCNLDDTWEGKIYRVLAGNPAKHDLDIKPTVISHRLHFPEGGSLAALTAHQACHLPLETFTRHRQPRGWEQLEQCGYPVQRLVALYLAARLSWNQVDQVIRNALASPGSGGDLGEAIREQPEQARLALTLAAAESERFVRQGTGNDEAGAASADVVSLTCPVAAGECAGPADSGDALLERNYPTGAEFLGDGGDISFSTRGTQNWTVERLLQAHRQLEERGYVFVGYHGTFLEAAQSIVFGGVRARSQDLDAIWRGFYIAGDPALAYGYAQDQEPDARGRIRNGALLRVYVPRSSLPGFYRTGLTLAAPEAAGEVERLIGHPLPLRLDAITGPEEEGGRLETILGWPLAERTVVIPSAIPTDPRNVGGDLDPSSIPDKEQAISALPDYASQPGKPPREDLK
;
A
#
# COMPACT_ATOMS: atom_id res chain seq x y z
N GLU A 1 -32.28 27.32 2.86
CA GLU A 1 -32.83 27.86 1.60
C GLU A 1 -32.11 27.25 0.41
N ALA A 2 -32.82 27.03 -0.71
CA ALA A 2 -32.26 26.35 -1.86
C ALA A 2 -31.34 27.25 -2.71
N PHE A 3 -30.41 26.64 -3.44
CA PHE A 3 -29.67 27.22 -4.57
C PHE A 3 -29.29 26.10 -5.55
N ASP A 4 -28.83 26.45 -6.76
CA ASP A 4 -28.38 25.49 -7.76
C ASP A 4 -26.85 25.50 -7.92
N LEU A 5 -26.18 24.53 -7.31
CA LEU A 5 -24.71 24.44 -7.26
C LEU A 5 -24.09 24.34 -8.66
N TRP A 6 -24.65 23.50 -9.53
CA TRP A 6 -24.04 23.23 -10.84
C TRP A 6 -24.44 24.22 -11.93
N ASN A 7 -25.45 25.05 -11.70
CA ASN A 7 -25.79 26.13 -12.62
C ASN A 7 -25.23 27.48 -12.14
N GLU A 8 -25.41 27.83 -10.87
CA GLU A 8 -24.95 29.12 -10.33
C GLU A 8 -23.44 29.14 -10.10
N CYS A 9 -22.85 28.05 -9.60
CA CYS A 9 -21.45 28.00 -9.17
C CYS A 9 -20.52 27.29 -10.17
N ALA A 10 -21.00 26.96 -11.37
CA ALA A 10 -20.17 26.33 -12.42
C ALA A 10 -18.98 27.22 -12.82
N LYS A 11 -19.20 28.52 -12.91
CA LYS A 11 -18.13 29.50 -13.15
C LYS A 11 -17.67 30.09 -11.83
N ALA A 12 -18.54 30.86 -11.19
CA ALA A 12 -18.35 31.42 -9.86
C ALA A 12 -19.70 31.90 -9.31
N CYS A 13 -19.95 31.68 -8.02
CA CYS A 13 -21.09 32.20 -7.29
C CYS A 13 -20.64 32.70 -5.90
N VAL A 14 -21.45 33.56 -5.28
CA VAL A 14 -21.27 33.97 -3.88
C VAL A 14 -22.57 33.71 -3.14
N LEU A 15 -22.50 32.83 -2.13
CA LEU A 15 -23.64 32.46 -1.30
C LEU A 15 -23.68 33.33 -0.05
N ASP A 16 -24.82 33.97 0.20
CA ASP A 16 -25.12 34.57 1.50
C ASP A 16 -25.48 33.48 2.52
N LEU A 17 -24.75 33.45 3.65
CA LEU A 17 -24.91 32.50 4.75
C LEU A 17 -25.44 33.16 6.03
N LYS A 18 -25.78 34.45 6.00
CA LYS A 18 -26.28 35.20 7.16
C LYS A 18 -27.58 34.61 7.72
N ASP A 19 -28.48 34.19 6.83
CA ASP A 19 -29.81 33.71 7.20
C ASP A 19 -29.85 32.18 7.47
N GLY A 20 -28.67 31.53 7.54
CA GLY A 20 -28.51 30.15 7.96
C GLY A 20 -28.07 29.20 6.86
N VAL A 21 -28.67 28.00 6.83
CA VAL A 21 -28.22 26.90 5.95
C VAL A 21 -28.69 27.12 4.51
N ARG A 22 -27.76 27.07 3.56
CA ARG A 22 -28.05 26.98 2.12
C ARG A 22 -27.92 25.52 1.66
N SER A 23 -28.76 25.09 0.73
CA SER A 23 -28.75 23.70 0.26
C SER A 23 -28.95 23.59 -1.24
N SER A 24 -28.30 22.62 -1.88
CA SER A 24 -28.47 22.33 -3.30
C SER A 24 -28.62 20.82 -3.53
N ARG A 25 -29.58 20.43 -4.36
CA ARG A 25 -29.81 19.03 -4.73
C ARG A 25 -28.85 18.67 -5.86
N MET A 26 -28.07 17.61 -5.67
CA MET A 26 -27.10 17.09 -6.64
C MET A 26 -27.68 15.84 -7.31
N SER A 27 -28.42 16.04 -8.40
CA SER A 27 -29.13 14.96 -9.10
C SER A 27 -28.37 14.52 -10.36
N VAL A 28 -27.92 13.27 -10.37
CA VAL A 28 -27.28 12.61 -11.51
C VAL A 28 -28.29 11.68 -12.16
N ASP A 29 -28.22 11.55 -13.50
CA ASP A 29 -29.07 10.62 -14.25
C ASP A 29 -28.98 9.19 -13.65
N PRO A 30 -30.09 8.59 -13.18
CA PRO A 30 -30.09 7.24 -12.63
C PRO A 30 -29.51 6.19 -13.59
N ALA A 31 -29.61 6.39 -14.91
CA ALA A 31 -29.04 5.48 -15.90
C ALA A 31 -27.50 5.40 -15.83
N ILE A 32 -26.84 6.44 -15.29
CA ILE A 32 -25.40 6.45 -15.05
C ILE A 32 -25.08 5.66 -13.79
N ALA A 33 -25.80 5.92 -12.69
CA ALA A 33 -25.59 5.22 -11.41
C ALA A 33 -25.88 3.70 -11.52
N ASP A 34 -26.86 3.33 -12.34
CA ASP A 34 -27.34 1.97 -12.55
C ASP A 34 -26.74 1.31 -13.80
N THR A 35 -25.58 1.80 -14.22
CA THR A 35 -24.86 1.22 -15.35
C THR A 35 -24.51 -0.25 -15.11
N ASN A 36 -24.67 -1.06 -16.16
CA ASN A 36 -24.17 -2.44 -16.19
C ASN A 36 -22.63 -2.49 -16.24
N GLY A 37 -21.98 -1.37 -16.55
CA GLY A 37 -20.54 -1.20 -16.51
C GLY A 37 -20.01 -0.88 -15.11
N GLN A 38 -18.77 -0.42 -15.05
CA GLN A 38 -18.16 0.14 -13.85
C GLN A 38 -17.66 1.54 -14.16
N GLY A 39 -17.66 2.39 -13.14
CA GLY A 39 -17.19 3.76 -13.30
C GLY A 39 -17.05 4.50 -11.99
N VAL A 40 -16.53 5.71 -12.08
CA VAL A 40 -16.33 6.60 -10.93
C VAL A 40 -16.96 7.94 -11.24
N LEU A 41 -17.83 8.41 -10.36
CA LEU A 41 -18.28 9.79 -10.34
C LEU A 41 -17.26 10.63 -9.57
N HIS A 42 -16.76 11.69 -10.18
CA HIS A 42 -15.87 12.67 -9.55
C HIS A 42 -16.59 13.99 -9.41
N TYR A 43 -16.89 14.33 -8.16
CA TYR A 43 -17.46 15.61 -7.79
C TYR A 43 -16.33 16.53 -7.33
N SER A 44 -16.37 17.78 -7.78
CA SER A 44 -15.40 18.78 -7.38
C SER A 44 -15.99 20.19 -7.34
N MET A 45 -15.42 21.03 -6.48
CA MET A 45 -15.66 22.47 -6.47
C MET A 45 -14.46 23.18 -5.83
N VAL A 46 -14.24 24.45 -6.18
CA VAL A 46 -13.23 25.31 -5.57
C VAL A 46 -13.93 26.24 -4.58
N LEU A 47 -13.43 26.29 -3.35
CA LEU A 47 -13.92 27.14 -2.27
C LEU A 47 -12.93 28.29 -2.06
N GLU A 48 -13.41 29.51 -2.20
CA GLU A 48 -12.60 30.73 -2.23
C GLU A 48 -12.81 31.58 -0.96
N GLY A 49 -13.32 32.81 -1.07
CA GLY A 49 -13.64 33.65 0.10
C GLY A 49 -14.66 32.99 1.03
N GLY A 50 -14.44 33.10 2.34
CA GLY A 50 -15.26 32.47 3.38
C GLY A 50 -14.99 30.98 3.61
N ASN A 51 -13.91 30.44 3.01
CA ASN A 51 -13.58 29.01 3.07
C ASN A 51 -12.92 28.56 4.41
N ASP A 52 -12.76 29.48 5.36
CA ASP A 52 -12.03 29.34 6.62
C ASP A 52 -12.96 29.34 7.86
N ALA A 53 -14.27 29.50 7.69
CA ALA A 53 -15.23 29.50 8.78
C ALA A 53 -16.56 28.86 8.35
N LEU A 54 -16.51 27.58 7.98
CA LEU A 54 -17.64 26.89 7.35
C LEU A 54 -17.84 25.45 7.82
N LYS A 55 -19.09 25.01 7.70
CA LYS A 55 -19.47 23.61 7.78
C LYS A 55 -20.28 23.21 6.55
N LEU A 56 -19.79 22.21 5.81
CA LEU A 56 -20.47 21.57 4.70
C LEU A 56 -21.03 20.22 5.13
N ALA A 57 -22.09 19.78 4.46
CA ALA A 57 -22.53 18.40 4.55
C ALA A 57 -23.04 17.89 3.20
N ILE A 58 -22.89 16.59 2.97
CA ILE A 58 -23.57 15.85 1.89
C ILE A 58 -24.52 14.88 2.59
N ASP A 59 -25.81 15.25 2.60
CA ASP A 59 -26.81 14.64 3.47
C ASP A 59 -26.28 14.51 4.92
N ASN A 60 -26.48 13.36 5.54
CA ASN A 60 -25.84 12.97 6.80
C ASN A 60 -24.64 12.04 6.56
N ALA A 61 -24.23 11.84 5.30
CA ALA A 61 -23.20 10.89 4.92
C ALA A 61 -21.79 11.41 5.18
N LEU A 62 -21.57 12.70 4.90
CA LEU A 62 -20.28 13.36 5.02
C LEU A 62 -20.49 14.78 5.57
N SER A 63 -19.72 15.13 6.58
CA SER A 63 -19.62 16.47 7.17
C SER A 63 -18.18 16.95 7.05
N ILE A 64 -18.01 18.21 6.63
CA ILE A 64 -16.71 18.85 6.44
C ILE A 64 -16.71 20.14 7.23
N THR A 65 -15.74 20.34 8.11
CA THR A 65 -15.60 21.57 8.91
C THR A 65 -14.25 22.20 8.62
N SER A 66 -14.24 23.47 8.21
CA SER A 66 -13.01 24.24 7.99
C SER A 66 -13.00 25.45 8.93
N ASP A 67 -11.90 25.60 9.66
CA ASP A 67 -11.64 26.71 10.60
C ASP A 67 -10.40 27.54 10.18
N GLY A 68 -9.95 27.38 8.93
CA GLY A 68 -8.81 28.07 8.36
C GLY A 68 -7.44 27.48 8.75
N LEU A 69 -7.40 26.66 9.80
CA LEU A 69 -6.20 25.91 10.24
C LEU A 69 -6.29 24.44 9.87
N THR A 70 -7.48 23.86 10.01
CA THR A 70 -7.74 22.46 9.74
C THR A 70 -8.98 22.29 8.87
N ILE A 71 -9.01 21.20 8.12
CA ILE A 71 -10.21 20.70 7.43
C ILE A 71 -10.52 19.33 8.02
N ARG A 72 -11.58 19.26 8.81
CA ARG A 72 -12.04 18.05 9.49
C ARG A 72 -13.12 17.36 8.66
N LEU A 73 -12.95 16.06 8.43
CA LEU A 73 -13.89 15.21 7.72
C LEU A 73 -14.51 14.22 8.71
N GLU A 74 -15.83 14.10 8.71
CA GLU A 74 -16.56 13.14 9.54
C GLU A 74 -17.70 12.52 8.73
N GLY A 75 -17.85 11.19 8.75
CA GLY A 75 -18.92 10.57 7.99
C GLY A 75 -18.98 9.05 8.10
N GLY A 76 -19.79 8.46 7.22
CA GLY A 76 -19.93 7.01 7.06
C GLY A 76 -21.30 6.46 7.49
N VAL A 77 -21.47 5.16 7.27
CA VAL A 77 -22.75 4.47 7.45
C VAL A 77 -23.10 4.19 8.92
N GLU A 78 -22.11 4.13 9.81
CA GLU A 78 -22.31 3.76 11.22
C GLU A 78 -22.47 5.01 12.11
N PRO A 79 -23.70 5.35 12.54
CA PRO A 79 -23.98 6.64 13.18
C PRO A 79 -23.31 6.81 14.56
N ASN A 80 -23.01 5.70 15.25
CA ASN A 80 -22.41 5.75 16.58
C ASN A 80 -20.88 5.80 16.57
N LYS A 81 -20.25 5.50 15.41
CA LYS A 81 -18.80 5.40 15.25
C LYS A 81 -18.38 5.94 13.88
N PRO A 82 -18.54 7.26 13.67
CA PRO A 82 -18.23 7.85 12.38
C PRO A 82 -16.73 7.78 12.10
N VAL A 83 -16.39 7.66 10.82
CA VAL A 83 -15.04 7.79 10.32
C VAL A 83 -14.62 9.25 10.44
N ARG A 84 -13.44 9.52 10.99
CA ARG A 84 -12.94 10.88 11.23
C ARG A 84 -11.53 11.08 10.70
N TYR A 85 -11.32 12.22 10.06
CA TYR A 85 -9.99 12.68 9.65
C TYR A 85 -9.82 14.16 9.91
N SER A 86 -8.57 14.61 10.06
CA SER A 86 -8.23 16.01 10.19
C SER A 86 -7.04 16.31 9.30
N TYR A 87 -7.23 17.17 8.30
CA TYR A 87 -6.15 17.70 7.47
C TYR A 87 -5.67 19.02 8.04
N THR A 88 -4.37 19.17 8.29
CA THR A 88 -3.78 20.45 8.67
C THR A 88 -3.42 21.23 7.42
N ARG A 89 -3.95 22.45 7.29
CA ARG A 89 -3.68 23.35 6.16
C ARG A 89 -2.19 23.66 6.05
N GLN A 90 -1.64 23.56 4.86
CA GLN A 90 -0.25 23.88 4.52
C GLN A 90 -0.13 25.23 3.81
N ALA A 91 -1.22 25.76 3.27
CA ALA A 91 -1.29 27.07 2.66
C ALA A 91 -2.53 27.85 3.14
N ARG A 92 -2.61 29.12 2.73
CA ARG A 92 -3.80 29.97 2.91
C ARG A 92 -4.43 30.24 1.55
N GLY A 93 -5.69 30.65 1.56
CA GLY A 93 -6.45 30.93 0.34
C GLY A 93 -7.31 29.76 -0.10
N SER A 94 -7.61 29.71 -1.39
CA SER A 94 -8.57 28.77 -1.98
C SER A 94 -8.14 27.31 -1.87
N TRP A 95 -9.12 26.43 -1.77
CA TRP A 95 -8.90 24.98 -1.81
C TRP A 95 -10.03 24.30 -2.59
N SER A 96 -9.69 23.23 -3.29
CA SER A 96 -10.65 22.40 -4.02
C SER A 96 -11.04 21.19 -3.18
N LEU A 97 -12.35 21.02 -3.03
CA LEU A 97 -12.97 19.83 -2.45
C LEU A 97 -13.20 18.80 -3.54
N ASN A 98 -12.74 17.57 -3.34
CA ASN A 98 -12.94 16.46 -4.26
C ASN A 98 -13.49 15.24 -3.53
N TRP A 99 -14.51 14.60 -4.09
CA TRP A 99 -14.92 13.26 -3.64
C TRP A 99 -15.31 12.35 -4.80
N LEU A 100 -15.00 11.07 -4.63
CA LEU A 100 -15.19 10.02 -5.63
C LEU A 100 -16.23 9.02 -5.16
N VAL A 101 -17.23 8.76 -5.99
CA VAL A 101 -18.29 7.78 -5.72
C VAL A 101 -18.21 6.68 -6.78
N PRO A 102 -17.91 5.43 -6.41
CA PRO A 102 -17.86 4.35 -7.39
C PRO A 102 -19.29 3.93 -7.79
N ILE A 103 -19.48 3.48 -9.03
CA ILE A 103 -20.76 3.03 -9.61
C ILE A 103 -20.63 1.65 -10.28
N GLY A 104 -21.76 0.94 -10.41
CA GLY A 104 -21.83 -0.42 -10.96
C GLY A 104 -22.15 -1.52 -9.92
N HIS A 105 -22.30 -2.75 -10.40
CA HIS A 105 -22.77 -3.91 -9.61
C HIS A 105 -21.74 -4.49 -8.62
N GLU A 106 -20.44 -4.27 -8.86
CA GLU A 106 -19.35 -4.82 -8.04
C GLU A 106 -18.40 -3.74 -7.52
N LYS A 107 -18.93 -2.55 -7.29
CA LYS A 107 -18.18 -1.40 -6.78
C LYS A 107 -17.70 -1.60 -5.33
N PRO A 108 -16.63 -0.89 -4.91
CA PRO A 108 -16.31 -0.68 -3.50
C PRO A 108 -17.47 -0.04 -2.73
N SER A 109 -17.55 -0.30 -1.43
CA SER A 109 -18.60 0.21 -0.54
C SER A 109 -18.25 1.53 0.18
N ASN A 110 -17.18 2.19 -0.27
CA ASN A 110 -16.67 3.45 0.29
C ASN A 110 -16.52 4.54 -0.78
N ILE A 111 -16.34 5.78 -0.33
CA ILE A 111 -15.94 6.92 -1.16
C ILE A 111 -14.50 7.34 -0.88
N LYS A 112 -13.91 8.10 -1.82
CA LYS A 112 -12.68 8.86 -1.56
C LYS A 112 -12.99 10.33 -1.36
N VAL A 113 -12.26 10.98 -0.46
CA VAL A 113 -12.31 12.44 -0.28
C VAL A 113 -10.88 12.97 -0.20
N PHE A 114 -10.57 14.05 -0.91
CA PHE A 114 -9.26 14.70 -0.83
C PHE A 114 -9.36 16.20 -1.13
N ILE A 115 -8.37 16.93 -0.64
CA ILE A 115 -8.29 18.39 -0.70
C ILE A 115 -7.05 18.80 -1.50
N HIS A 116 -7.24 19.78 -2.36
CA HIS A 116 -6.17 20.44 -3.09
C HIS A 116 -6.07 21.89 -2.64
N GLU A 117 -4.93 22.31 -2.10
CA GLU A 117 -4.70 23.72 -1.78
C GLU A 117 -4.12 24.46 -2.98
N LEU A 118 -4.71 25.61 -3.31
CA LEU A 118 -4.39 26.36 -4.51
C LEU A 118 -3.53 27.59 -4.16
N ASN A 119 -2.53 27.87 -4.99
CA ASN A 119 -1.79 29.12 -4.90
C ASN A 119 -2.60 30.29 -5.51
N ALA A 120 -2.09 31.52 -5.43
CA ALA A 120 -2.76 32.70 -5.98
C ALA A 120 -2.95 32.65 -7.52
N GLY A 121 -2.20 31.80 -8.22
CA GLY A 121 -2.35 31.53 -9.65
C GLY A 121 -3.35 30.42 -9.99
N ASN A 122 -4.12 29.93 -9.00
CA ASN A 122 -5.05 28.80 -9.13
C ASN A 122 -4.37 27.46 -9.52
N GLN A 123 -3.08 27.33 -9.21
CA GLN A 123 -2.31 26.10 -9.43
C GLN A 123 -2.30 25.25 -8.16
N LEU A 124 -2.26 23.93 -8.32
CA LEU A 124 -2.17 22.97 -7.22
C LEU A 124 -0.83 23.12 -6.50
N SER A 125 -0.85 23.50 -5.22
CA SER A 125 0.35 23.71 -4.39
C SER A 125 0.60 22.60 -3.37
N HIS A 126 -0.46 22.05 -2.79
CA HIS A 126 -0.41 20.96 -1.82
C HIS A 126 -1.63 20.06 -1.99
N MET A 127 -1.49 18.79 -1.63
CA MET A 127 -2.54 17.79 -1.67
C MET A 127 -2.64 17.11 -0.31
N SER A 128 -3.85 16.97 0.22
CA SER A 128 -4.10 16.16 1.42
C SER A 128 -3.92 14.67 1.14
N PRO A 129 -3.81 13.82 2.16
CA PRO A 129 -4.10 12.40 2.00
C PRO A 129 -5.45 12.17 1.30
N ILE A 130 -5.54 11.06 0.57
CA ILE A 130 -6.79 10.53 0.06
C ILE A 130 -7.47 9.79 1.21
N TYR A 131 -8.61 10.30 1.66
CA TYR A 131 -9.35 9.77 2.80
C TYR A 131 -10.43 8.79 2.34
N THR A 132 -10.55 7.65 3.01
CA THR A 132 -11.59 6.65 2.72
C THR A 132 -12.70 6.68 3.75
N ILE A 133 -13.95 6.71 3.29
CA ILE A 133 -15.14 6.74 4.17
C ILE A 133 -16.11 5.65 3.74
N GLU A 134 -16.35 4.68 4.62
CA GLU A 134 -17.26 3.57 4.38
C GLU A 134 -18.73 4.03 4.41
N MET A 135 -19.43 3.83 3.30
CA MET A 135 -20.79 4.32 3.10
C MET A 135 -21.82 3.18 3.04
N GLY A 136 -21.40 1.96 2.72
CA GLY A 136 -22.34 0.88 2.39
C GLY A 136 -23.12 1.13 1.10
N ASP A 137 -23.71 0.07 0.54
CA ASP A 137 -24.30 0.14 -0.81
C ASP A 137 -25.49 1.10 -0.94
N GLU A 138 -26.33 1.20 0.10
CA GLU A 138 -27.54 2.02 0.07
C GLU A 138 -27.21 3.52 0.06
N LEU A 139 -26.31 3.95 0.95
CA LEU A 139 -25.87 5.34 1.02
C LEU A 139 -25.07 5.73 -0.22
N LEU A 140 -24.22 4.83 -0.74
CA LEU A 140 -23.54 5.03 -2.02
C LEU A 140 -24.51 5.22 -3.18
N ALA A 141 -25.56 4.38 -3.26
CA ALA A 141 -26.57 4.51 -4.30
C ALA A 141 -27.28 5.86 -4.23
N LYS A 142 -27.53 6.37 -3.01
CA LYS A 142 -28.06 7.72 -2.82
C LYS A 142 -27.08 8.79 -3.28
N LEU A 143 -25.81 8.72 -2.85
CA LEU A 143 -24.76 9.66 -3.23
C LEU A 143 -24.55 9.72 -4.76
N ALA A 144 -24.68 8.59 -5.45
CA ALA A 144 -24.53 8.50 -6.89
C ALA A 144 -25.73 9.01 -7.70
N ARG A 145 -26.89 9.25 -7.07
CA ARG A 145 -28.15 9.60 -7.76
C ARG A 145 -28.69 10.96 -7.36
N ASP A 146 -28.84 11.19 -6.06
CA ASP A 146 -29.66 12.29 -5.55
C ASP A 146 -29.35 12.66 -4.10
N ALA A 147 -28.16 13.21 -3.88
CA ALA A 147 -27.75 13.73 -2.57
C ALA A 147 -28.02 15.23 -2.45
N THR A 148 -28.13 15.74 -1.22
CA THR A 148 -28.24 17.18 -0.97
C THR A 148 -26.94 17.71 -0.36
N PHE A 149 -26.37 18.74 -0.99
CA PHE A 149 -25.26 19.52 -0.45
C PHE A 149 -25.81 20.61 0.46
N PHE A 150 -25.27 20.74 1.67
CA PHE A 150 -25.61 21.76 2.65
C PHE A 150 -24.38 22.60 2.99
N VAL A 151 -24.57 23.90 3.16
CA VAL A 151 -23.52 24.82 3.60
C VAL A 151 -24.05 25.79 4.64
N ARG A 152 -23.24 26.05 5.66
CA ARG A 152 -23.48 27.09 6.66
C ARG A 152 -22.17 27.71 7.12
N ALA A 153 -22.24 28.95 7.57
CA ALA A 153 -21.16 29.56 8.33
C ALA A 153 -20.95 28.82 9.66
N HIS A 154 -19.70 28.74 10.11
CA HIS A 154 -19.34 28.12 11.38
C HIS A 154 -18.25 28.95 12.05
N GLU A 155 -18.57 29.54 13.20
CA GLU A 155 -17.64 30.38 13.98
C GLU A 155 -17.02 31.54 13.17
N SER A 156 -17.79 32.08 12.22
CA SER A 156 -17.36 33.24 11.43
C SER A 156 -17.37 34.52 12.24
N ASN A 157 -16.31 35.32 12.07
CA ASN A 157 -16.20 36.66 12.64
C ASN A 157 -16.82 37.74 11.73
N GLU A 158 -17.32 37.38 10.55
CA GLU A 158 -17.95 38.31 9.61
C GLU A 158 -19.38 38.63 10.02
N MET A 159 -19.79 39.90 9.93
CA MET A 159 -21.18 40.31 10.20
C MET A 159 -22.18 39.78 9.16
N GLN A 160 -21.71 39.52 7.94
CA GLN A 160 -22.49 38.99 6.83
C GLN A 160 -21.66 37.89 6.16
N PRO A 161 -21.62 36.68 6.75
CA PRO A 161 -20.77 35.62 6.26
C PRO A 161 -21.21 35.21 4.85
N THR A 162 -20.25 35.17 3.93
CA THR A 162 -20.47 34.70 2.57
C THR A 162 -19.54 33.55 2.23
N LEU A 163 -19.89 32.75 1.22
CA LEU A 163 -18.99 31.75 0.65
C LEU A 163 -18.94 31.89 -0.86
N ALA A 164 -17.74 32.11 -1.40
CA ALA A 164 -17.49 32.07 -2.83
C ALA A 164 -17.14 30.64 -3.28
N ILE A 165 -17.84 30.15 -4.31
CA ILE A 165 -17.63 28.83 -4.91
C ILE A 165 -17.42 29.00 -6.41
N SER A 166 -16.40 28.37 -6.97
CA SER A 166 -16.14 28.32 -8.42
C SER A 166 -15.92 26.89 -8.89
N HIS A 167 -16.04 26.69 -10.21
CA HIS A 167 -15.79 25.41 -10.86
C HIS A 167 -16.52 24.20 -10.25
N ALA A 168 -17.71 24.42 -9.70
CA ALA A 168 -18.52 23.33 -9.17
C ALA A 168 -18.98 22.43 -10.32
N GLY A 169 -18.84 21.12 -10.18
CA GLY A 169 -19.28 20.18 -11.20
C GLY A 169 -19.11 18.73 -10.80
N VAL A 170 -19.64 17.87 -11.66
CA VAL A 170 -19.51 16.41 -11.56
C VAL A 170 -19.16 15.83 -12.93
N SER A 171 -18.24 14.88 -12.91
CA SER A 171 -17.81 14.12 -14.07
C SER A 171 -17.93 12.62 -13.79
N VAL A 172 -17.96 11.83 -14.86
CA VAL A 172 -17.93 10.37 -14.79
C VAL A 172 -16.78 9.83 -15.61
N VAL A 173 -16.14 8.79 -15.09
CA VAL A 173 -15.20 7.95 -15.82
C VAL A 173 -15.79 6.57 -15.90
N MET A 174 -15.89 6.04 -17.12
CA MET A 174 -16.37 4.67 -17.37
C MET A 174 -15.20 3.79 -17.76
N ALA A 175 -15.10 2.63 -17.11
CA ALA A 175 -14.18 1.56 -17.49
C ALA A 175 -14.62 0.90 -18.80
N GLN A 176 -13.69 0.30 -19.55
CA GLN A 176 -14.06 -0.55 -20.67
C GLN A 176 -14.66 -1.87 -20.19
N ALA A 177 -15.62 -2.41 -20.95
CA ALA A 177 -16.27 -3.66 -20.61
C ALA A 177 -15.30 -4.85 -20.79
N GLN A 178 -14.78 -5.37 -19.69
CA GLN A 178 -14.01 -6.62 -19.65
C GLN A 178 -14.67 -7.67 -18.73
N PRO A 179 -14.21 -8.94 -18.67
CA PRO A 179 -14.98 -10.02 -18.03
C PRO A 179 -14.62 -10.39 -16.57
N ARG A 180 -13.51 -9.97 -15.95
CA ARG A 180 -13.10 -10.47 -14.61
C ARG A 180 -13.29 -9.47 -13.45
N ARG A 181 -13.76 -9.95 -12.28
CA ARG A 181 -14.19 -9.21 -11.07
C ARG A 181 -13.07 -8.57 -10.25
N GLU A 182 -11.99 -9.30 -10.00
CA GLU A 182 -11.00 -8.95 -8.95
C GLU A 182 -9.94 -7.93 -9.39
N LYS A 183 -9.67 -7.81 -10.70
CA LYS A 183 -8.66 -6.88 -11.25
C LYS A 183 -9.19 -5.47 -11.53
N ARG A 184 -10.49 -5.21 -11.44
CA ARG A 184 -11.05 -3.92 -11.92
C ARG A 184 -11.00 -2.79 -10.90
N TRP A 185 -10.87 -3.09 -9.62
CA TRP A 185 -10.81 -2.06 -8.57
C TRP A 185 -9.48 -2.08 -7.81
N SER A 186 -8.44 -2.70 -8.38
CA SER A 186 -7.07 -2.69 -7.85
C SER A 186 -6.60 -1.24 -7.59
N GLU A 187 -6.90 -0.35 -8.51
CA GLU A 187 -6.47 1.06 -8.44
C GLU A 187 -7.26 1.91 -7.45
N TRP A 188 -8.43 1.45 -7.00
CA TRP A 188 -9.26 2.20 -6.04
C TRP A 188 -8.61 2.32 -4.66
N ALA A 189 -7.84 1.30 -4.29
CA ALA A 189 -7.19 1.19 -2.99
C ALA A 189 -5.73 1.68 -3.01
N SER A 190 -5.28 2.31 -4.09
CA SER A 190 -3.91 2.79 -4.27
C SER A 190 -3.87 4.25 -4.72
N GLY A 191 -2.68 4.86 -4.74
CA GLY A 191 -2.50 6.21 -5.31
C GLY A 191 -2.90 6.30 -6.80
N LYS A 192 -2.95 5.17 -7.52
CA LYS A 192 -3.40 5.13 -8.92
C LYS A 192 -4.90 5.42 -9.07
N VAL A 193 -5.68 5.56 -7.98
CA VAL A 193 -7.05 6.10 -8.06
C VAL A 193 -7.08 7.48 -8.73
N LEU A 194 -6.01 8.27 -8.60
CA LEU A 194 -5.85 9.55 -9.30
C LEU A 194 -5.70 9.36 -10.82
N CYS A 195 -5.05 8.28 -11.25
CA CYS A 195 -4.93 7.92 -12.67
C CYS A 195 -6.28 7.61 -13.31
N LEU A 196 -7.33 7.29 -12.54
CA LEU A 196 -8.68 7.11 -13.09
C LEU A 196 -9.25 8.44 -13.61
N LEU A 197 -8.77 9.58 -13.12
CA LEU A 197 -9.36 10.89 -13.38
C LEU A 197 -8.45 11.69 -14.31
N ASP A 198 -8.93 12.03 -15.50
CA ASP A 198 -8.16 12.82 -16.48
C ASP A 198 -7.62 14.15 -15.92
N PRO A 199 -8.34 14.89 -15.04
CA PRO A 199 -7.77 16.08 -14.40
C PRO A 199 -6.56 15.81 -13.49
N LEU A 200 -6.37 14.57 -13.01
CA LEU A 200 -5.42 14.22 -11.94
C LEU A 200 -4.32 13.24 -12.37
N ASP A 201 -4.36 12.70 -13.58
CA ASP A 201 -3.30 11.84 -14.14
C ASP A 201 -1.90 12.49 -14.04
N GLY A 202 -1.81 13.77 -14.41
CA GLY A 202 -0.57 14.54 -14.28
C GLY A 202 -0.04 14.65 -12.83
N VAL A 203 -0.94 14.69 -11.84
CA VAL A 203 -0.57 14.73 -10.42
C VAL A 203 0.12 13.42 -10.02
N TYR A 204 -0.46 12.28 -10.41
CA TYR A 204 0.14 10.97 -10.13
C TYR A 204 1.53 10.87 -10.78
N ASN A 205 1.62 11.18 -12.07
CA ASN A 205 2.88 11.04 -12.81
C ASN A 205 4.01 11.88 -12.22
N TYR A 206 3.69 13.09 -11.78
CA TYR A 206 4.66 14.00 -11.18
C TYR A 206 5.10 13.55 -9.78
N LEU A 207 4.15 13.18 -8.91
CA LEU A 207 4.45 12.83 -7.51
C LEU A 207 5.02 11.42 -7.34
N ALA A 208 4.48 10.43 -8.07
CA ALA A 208 4.96 9.05 -8.04
C ALA A 208 6.25 8.85 -8.86
N GLN A 209 6.60 9.81 -9.73
CA GLN A 209 7.72 9.72 -10.68
C GLN A 209 7.63 8.48 -11.59
N GLN A 210 6.41 8.04 -11.87
CA GLN A 210 6.09 6.86 -12.67
C GLN A 210 4.88 7.16 -13.53
N ARG A 211 4.79 6.51 -14.70
CA ARG A 211 3.60 6.62 -15.54
C ARG A 211 2.41 5.90 -14.89
N CYS A 212 1.22 6.46 -15.04
CA CYS A 212 -0.06 5.79 -14.85
C CYS A 212 -0.20 4.61 -15.83
N ASN A 213 0.43 3.47 -15.52
CA ASN A 213 0.15 2.20 -16.19
C ASN A 213 -1.05 1.58 -15.48
N LEU A 214 -2.22 1.84 -16.03
CA LEU A 214 -3.47 1.23 -15.61
C LEU A 214 -3.59 -0.16 -16.23
N ASP A 215 -4.19 -1.10 -15.49
CA ASP A 215 -4.58 -2.39 -16.05
C ASP A 215 -5.54 -2.22 -17.25
N ASP A 216 -5.59 -3.21 -18.15
CA ASP A 216 -6.40 -3.24 -19.39
C ASP A 216 -7.88 -2.84 -19.20
N THR A 217 -8.41 -2.94 -17.98
CA THR A 217 -9.78 -2.54 -17.66
C THR A 217 -10.00 -1.03 -17.78
N TRP A 218 -9.01 -0.24 -17.36
CA TRP A 218 -9.08 1.23 -17.33
C TRP A 218 -8.26 1.88 -18.44
N GLU A 219 -7.43 1.10 -19.14
CA GLU A 219 -6.85 1.54 -20.40
C GLU A 219 -7.97 1.85 -21.41
N GLY A 220 -7.97 3.08 -21.96
CA GLY A 220 -9.04 3.54 -22.85
C GLY A 220 -10.35 3.92 -22.14
N LYS A 221 -10.31 4.21 -20.83
CA LYS A 221 -11.41 4.83 -20.07
C LYS A 221 -11.97 6.08 -20.76
N ILE A 222 -13.25 6.36 -20.56
CA ILE A 222 -13.93 7.53 -21.14
C ILE A 222 -14.31 8.49 -20.03
N TYR A 223 -13.73 9.70 -20.05
CA TYR A 223 -14.08 10.80 -19.17
C TYR A 223 -15.16 11.70 -19.78
N ARG A 224 -16.20 12.02 -19.01
CA ARG A 224 -17.29 12.92 -19.44
C ARG A 224 -17.73 13.82 -18.29
N VAL A 225 -17.84 15.12 -18.54
CA VAL A 225 -18.52 16.05 -17.62
C VAL A 225 -20.03 15.87 -17.73
N LEU A 226 -20.70 15.69 -16.60
CA LEU A 226 -22.15 15.48 -16.52
C LEU A 226 -22.90 16.79 -16.23
N ALA A 227 -22.38 17.58 -15.30
CA ALA A 227 -22.94 18.89 -14.94
C ALA A 227 -21.86 19.83 -14.38
N GLY A 228 -22.12 21.13 -14.44
CA GLY A 228 -21.19 22.16 -13.98
C GLY A 228 -19.93 22.27 -14.85
N ASN A 229 -18.83 22.71 -14.26
CA ASN A 229 -17.57 22.92 -14.97
C ASN A 229 -16.34 22.61 -14.07
N PRO A 230 -16.03 21.30 -13.86
CA PRO A 230 -14.89 20.87 -13.05
C PRO A 230 -13.57 21.52 -13.47
N ALA A 231 -12.79 21.99 -12.50
CA ALA A 231 -11.50 22.61 -12.76
C ALA A 231 -10.44 21.59 -13.20
N LYS A 232 -9.49 22.06 -14.01
CA LYS A 232 -8.20 21.40 -14.27
C LYS A 232 -7.11 22.36 -13.83
N HIS A 233 -6.49 22.06 -12.70
CA HIS A 233 -5.45 22.92 -12.13
C HIS A 233 -4.09 22.56 -12.72
N ASP A 234 -3.32 23.56 -13.11
CA ASP A 234 -1.90 23.38 -13.39
C ASP A 234 -1.14 23.00 -12.11
N LEU A 235 0.02 22.37 -12.27
CA LEU A 235 0.82 21.86 -11.15
C LEU A 235 1.89 22.87 -10.73
N ASP A 236 1.87 23.24 -9.45
CA ASP A 236 2.96 23.94 -8.74
C ASP A 236 3.17 23.25 -7.37
N ILE A 237 3.04 21.93 -7.37
CA ILE A 237 3.05 21.11 -6.16
C ILE A 237 4.48 20.71 -5.81
N LYS A 238 4.82 20.77 -4.53
CA LYS A 238 6.10 20.24 -4.05
C LYS A 238 6.14 18.72 -4.22
N PRO A 239 7.30 18.12 -4.54
CA PRO A 239 7.44 16.67 -4.58
C PRO A 239 7.14 16.06 -3.20
N THR A 240 5.91 15.61 -3.00
CA THR A 240 5.43 14.91 -1.81
C THR A 240 4.81 13.59 -2.22
N VAL A 241 4.95 12.55 -1.41
CA VAL A 241 4.36 11.26 -1.71
C VAL A 241 2.84 11.34 -1.66
N ILE A 242 2.18 10.65 -2.59
CA ILE A 242 0.72 10.50 -2.54
C ILE A 242 0.42 9.57 -1.37
N SER A 243 -0.40 10.04 -0.43
CA SER A 243 -0.80 9.26 0.74
C SER A 243 -2.30 8.96 0.73
N HIS A 244 -2.67 7.83 1.30
CA HIS A 244 -4.04 7.35 1.43
C HIS A 244 -4.25 6.93 2.88
N ARG A 245 -5.16 7.58 3.59
CA ARG A 245 -5.44 7.34 5.01
C ARG A 245 -6.76 6.59 5.19
N LEU A 246 -6.71 5.50 5.96
CA LEU A 246 -7.83 4.66 6.31
C LEU A 246 -7.97 4.59 7.83
N HIS A 247 -9.11 5.04 8.33
CA HIS A 247 -9.48 4.99 9.73
C HIS A 247 -10.37 3.78 10.02
N PHE A 248 -10.07 3.10 11.13
CA PHE A 248 -10.78 1.90 11.58
C PHE A 248 -11.57 2.25 12.85
N PRO A 249 -12.86 2.61 12.73
CA PRO A 249 -13.65 3.10 13.86
C PRO A 249 -13.84 2.06 14.99
N GLU A 250 -13.71 0.78 14.65
CA GLU A 250 -13.78 -0.37 15.57
C GLU A 250 -12.40 -0.89 16.00
N GLY A 251 -11.31 -0.24 15.55
CA GLY A 251 -9.95 -0.76 15.68
C GLY A 251 -9.69 -1.97 14.76
N GLY A 252 -8.64 -2.73 15.08
CA GLY A 252 -8.25 -3.92 14.30
C GLY A 252 -7.46 -3.61 13.03
N SER A 253 -6.93 -2.40 12.91
CA SER A 253 -6.17 -1.93 11.76
C SER A 253 -4.89 -2.74 11.51
N LEU A 254 -4.15 -3.08 12.57
CA LEU A 254 -2.96 -3.92 12.45
C LEU A 254 -3.29 -5.32 11.88
N ALA A 255 -4.41 -5.91 12.30
CA ALA A 255 -4.87 -7.19 11.79
C ALA A 255 -5.31 -7.09 10.32
N ALA A 256 -6.02 -6.03 9.96
CA ALA A 256 -6.43 -5.77 8.57
C ALA A 256 -5.22 -5.51 7.65
N LEU A 257 -4.25 -4.71 8.10
CA LEU A 257 -3.03 -4.42 7.35
C LEU A 257 -2.19 -5.69 7.16
N THR A 258 -2.05 -6.51 8.20
CA THR A 258 -1.34 -7.79 8.10
C THR A 258 -2.03 -8.74 7.12
N ALA A 259 -3.36 -8.84 7.15
CA ALA A 259 -4.12 -9.65 6.19
C ALA A 259 -4.00 -9.12 4.76
N HIS A 260 -4.03 -7.80 4.57
CA HIS A 260 -3.77 -7.15 3.29
C HIS A 260 -2.41 -7.56 2.71
N GLN A 261 -1.35 -7.46 3.52
CA GLN A 261 0.04 -7.71 3.11
C GLN A 261 0.36 -9.19 2.91
N ALA A 262 -0.09 -10.05 3.81
CA ALA A 262 0.14 -11.50 3.73
C ALA A 262 -0.64 -12.14 2.58
N CYS A 263 -1.86 -11.67 2.31
CA CYS A 263 -2.77 -12.32 1.39
C CYS A 263 -2.91 -11.61 0.04
N HIS A 264 -2.33 -10.42 -0.16
CA HIS A 264 -2.57 -9.58 -1.34
C HIS A 264 -4.07 -9.34 -1.61
N LEU A 265 -4.76 -8.82 -0.59
CA LEU A 265 -6.19 -8.47 -0.66
C LEU A 265 -6.36 -6.98 -0.37
N PRO A 266 -7.11 -6.18 -1.15
CA PRO A 266 -7.26 -4.74 -0.89
C PRO A 266 -7.65 -4.43 0.56
N LEU A 267 -6.94 -3.52 1.22
CA LEU A 267 -7.09 -3.23 2.65
C LEU A 267 -8.53 -2.84 3.04
N GLU A 268 -9.20 -2.11 2.15
CA GLU A 268 -10.59 -1.66 2.33
C GLU A 268 -11.61 -2.80 2.37
N THR A 269 -11.22 -4.01 1.96
CA THR A 269 -12.05 -5.21 2.12
C THR A 269 -12.38 -5.46 3.59
N PHE A 270 -11.49 -5.09 4.50
CA PHE A 270 -11.62 -5.31 5.94
C PHE A 270 -12.35 -4.18 6.67
N THR A 271 -12.66 -3.07 5.99
CA THR A 271 -13.49 -1.97 6.53
C THR A 271 -14.93 -2.02 6.02
N ARG A 272 -15.29 -3.01 5.19
CA ARG A 272 -16.62 -3.06 4.57
C ARG A 272 -17.71 -3.30 5.59
N HIS A 273 -18.82 -2.58 5.46
CA HIS A 273 -20.01 -2.78 6.27
C HIS A 273 -20.63 -4.18 6.07
N ARG A 274 -20.50 -4.76 4.87
CA ARG A 274 -20.89 -6.13 4.58
C ARG A 274 -19.70 -6.95 4.11
N GLN A 275 -19.44 -8.03 4.84
CA GLN A 275 -18.41 -9.01 4.49
C GLN A 275 -18.72 -9.69 3.14
N PRO A 276 -17.78 -9.68 2.18
CA PRO A 276 -17.92 -10.44 0.94
C PRO A 276 -18.05 -11.94 1.23
N ARG A 277 -18.90 -12.63 0.47
CA ARG A 277 -19.09 -14.10 0.54
C ARG A 277 -18.57 -14.78 -0.71
N GLY A 278 -18.03 -15.99 -0.58
CA GLY A 278 -17.59 -16.81 -1.70
C GLY A 278 -16.32 -16.29 -2.38
N TRP A 279 -15.52 -15.50 -1.67
CA TRP A 279 -14.19 -15.09 -2.13
C TRP A 279 -13.14 -16.00 -1.50
N GLU A 280 -12.68 -16.98 -2.27
CA GLU A 280 -11.83 -18.07 -1.78
C GLU A 280 -10.58 -17.57 -1.04
N GLN A 281 -9.83 -16.61 -1.60
CA GLN A 281 -8.62 -16.06 -0.99
C GLN A 281 -8.91 -15.31 0.32
N LEU A 282 -10.06 -14.63 0.41
CA LEU A 282 -10.50 -13.96 1.64
C LEU A 282 -10.87 -14.98 2.72
N GLU A 283 -11.51 -16.10 2.35
CA GLU A 283 -11.91 -17.16 3.27
C GLU A 283 -10.73 -18.04 3.71
N GLN A 284 -9.79 -18.33 2.81
CA GLN A 284 -8.63 -19.19 3.08
C GLN A 284 -7.43 -18.45 3.67
N CYS A 285 -7.28 -17.15 3.35
CA CYS A 285 -6.15 -16.35 3.82
C CYS A 285 -6.58 -15.13 4.64
N GLY A 286 -7.41 -14.26 4.08
CA GLY A 286 -7.72 -12.95 4.69
C GLY A 286 -8.31 -13.05 6.10
N TYR A 287 -9.44 -13.74 6.27
CA TYR A 287 -10.09 -13.90 7.57
C TYR A 287 -9.25 -14.72 8.57
N PRO A 288 -8.61 -15.83 8.19
CA PRO A 288 -7.69 -16.54 9.08
C PRO A 288 -6.55 -15.67 9.61
N VAL A 289 -5.87 -14.90 8.75
CA VAL A 289 -4.78 -14.00 9.15
C VAL A 289 -5.29 -12.90 10.07
N GLN A 290 -6.39 -12.24 9.69
CA GLN A 290 -7.00 -11.19 10.51
C GLN A 290 -7.38 -11.70 11.90
N ARG A 291 -8.02 -12.88 11.97
CA ARG A 291 -8.40 -13.53 13.22
C ARG A 291 -7.18 -13.88 14.06
N LEU A 292 -6.12 -14.42 13.45
CA LEU A 292 -4.91 -14.80 14.16
C LEU A 292 -4.24 -13.61 14.86
N VAL A 293 -4.08 -12.48 14.15
CA VAL A 293 -3.51 -11.25 14.73
C VAL A 293 -4.41 -10.71 15.84
N ALA A 294 -5.74 -10.74 15.64
CA ALA A 294 -6.70 -10.32 16.66
C ALA A 294 -6.62 -11.21 17.92
N LEU A 295 -6.47 -12.53 17.78
CA LEU A 295 -6.28 -13.46 18.90
C LEU A 295 -4.97 -13.18 19.66
N TYR A 296 -3.88 -12.87 18.95
CA TYR A 296 -2.60 -12.52 19.56
C TYR A 296 -2.71 -11.24 20.41
N LEU A 297 -3.33 -10.20 19.85
CA LEU A 297 -3.59 -8.94 20.54
C LEU A 297 -4.53 -9.13 21.75
N ALA A 298 -5.58 -9.94 21.60
CA ALA A 298 -6.51 -10.25 22.69
C ALA A 298 -5.84 -11.00 23.84
N ALA A 299 -4.82 -11.81 23.56
CA ALA A 299 -4.01 -12.50 24.55
C ALA A 299 -3.05 -11.55 25.31
N ARG A 300 -2.91 -10.29 24.88
CA ARG A 300 -2.02 -9.26 25.48
C ARG A 300 -0.57 -9.71 25.58
N LEU A 301 -0.11 -10.47 24.60
CA LEU A 301 1.27 -10.91 24.47
C LEU A 301 2.10 -9.80 23.82
N SER A 302 3.34 -9.60 24.28
CA SER A 302 4.25 -8.66 23.63
C SER A 302 4.78 -9.25 22.33
N TRP A 303 4.90 -8.42 21.30
CA TRP A 303 5.38 -8.83 19.97
C TRP A 303 6.80 -9.40 19.97
N ASN A 304 7.62 -9.07 20.98
CA ASN A 304 8.94 -9.66 21.17
C ASN A 304 8.91 -11.17 21.50
N GLN A 305 7.75 -11.72 21.82
CA GLN A 305 7.57 -13.13 22.18
C GLN A 305 7.02 -13.99 21.03
N VAL A 306 6.81 -13.44 19.82
CA VAL A 306 6.18 -14.15 18.69
C VAL A 306 6.80 -15.52 18.45
N ASP A 307 8.12 -15.62 18.33
CA ASP A 307 8.79 -16.90 18.05
C ASP A 307 8.64 -17.90 19.20
N GLN A 308 8.61 -17.43 20.45
CA GLN A 308 8.35 -18.30 21.60
C GLN A 308 6.90 -18.80 21.61
N VAL A 309 5.93 -17.95 21.29
CA VAL A 309 4.51 -18.28 21.24
C VAL A 309 4.23 -19.32 20.16
N ILE A 310 4.80 -19.14 18.97
CA ILE A 310 4.68 -20.11 17.87
C ILE A 310 5.29 -21.45 18.28
N ARG A 311 6.55 -21.45 18.78
CA ARG A 311 7.21 -22.67 19.25
C ARG A 311 6.39 -23.42 20.31
N ASN A 312 5.86 -22.71 21.30
CA ASN A 312 5.05 -23.31 22.36
C ASN A 312 3.72 -23.88 21.86
N ALA A 313 3.08 -23.21 20.90
CA ALA A 313 1.83 -23.67 20.31
C ALA A 313 2.02 -24.95 19.49
N LEU A 314 3.13 -25.06 18.76
CA LEU A 314 3.47 -26.23 17.93
C LEU A 314 4.00 -27.41 18.76
N ALA A 315 4.74 -27.15 19.84
CA ALA A 315 5.33 -28.20 20.67
C ALA A 315 4.32 -28.96 21.56
N SER A 316 3.17 -28.35 21.90
CA SER A 316 2.21 -28.93 22.85
C SER A 316 0.76 -28.79 22.38
N PRO A 317 0.11 -29.89 21.96
CA PRO A 317 -1.31 -29.87 21.60
C PRO A 317 -2.18 -29.35 22.76
N GLY A 318 -3.09 -28.42 22.47
CA GLY A 318 -3.96 -27.78 23.47
C GLY A 318 -3.31 -26.60 24.23
N SER A 319 -2.02 -26.34 24.05
CA SER A 319 -1.37 -25.13 24.57
C SER A 319 -1.84 -23.88 23.80
N GLY A 320 -1.92 -22.74 24.49
CA GLY A 320 -2.20 -21.42 23.88
C GLY A 320 -3.66 -21.11 23.56
N GLY A 321 -4.62 -21.96 23.95
CA GLY A 321 -6.06 -21.73 23.69
C GLY A 321 -6.37 -21.56 22.20
N ASP A 322 -7.34 -20.70 21.88
CA ASP A 322 -7.75 -20.38 20.50
C ASP A 322 -6.59 -19.87 19.63
N LEU A 323 -5.67 -19.08 20.21
CA LEU A 323 -4.47 -18.60 19.50
C LEU A 323 -3.56 -19.78 19.12
N GLY A 324 -3.29 -20.67 20.08
CA GLY A 324 -2.48 -21.84 19.82
C GLY A 324 -3.12 -22.82 18.83
N GLU A 325 -4.44 -22.94 18.83
CA GLU A 325 -5.18 -23.71 17.82
C GLU A 325 -5.04 -23.10 16.43
N ALA A 326 -5.27 -21.79 16.29
CA ALA A 326 -5.12 -21.08 15.03
C ALA A 326 -3.68 -21.18 14.47
N ILE A 327 -2.66 -21.16 15.33
CA ILE A 327 -1.26 -21.38 14.92
C ILE A 327 -1.06 -22.80 14.39
N ARG A 328 -1.59 -23.83 15.07
CA ARG A 328 -1.44 -25.23 14.65
C ARG A 328 -2.20 -25.56 13.36
N GLU A 329 -3.33 -24.89 13.10
CA GLU A 329 -4.11 -25.08 11.88
C GLU A 329 -3.30 -24.69 10.63
N GLN A 330 -2.56 -23.58 10.69
CA GLN A 330 -1.77 -23.06 9.56
C GLN A 330 -0.41 -22.47 10.02
N PRO A 331 0.59 -23.31 10.35
CA PRO A 331 1.84 -22.87 10.98
C PRO A 331 2.63 -21.82 10.20
N GLU A 332 2.84 -22.01 8.90
CA GLU A 332 3.62 -21.09 8.08
C GLU A 332 2.89 -19.76 7.82
N GLN A 333 1.58 -19.82 7.64
CA GLN A 333 0.75 -18.62 7.53
C GLN A 333 0.73 -17.85 8.85
N ALA A 334 0.73 -18.56 9.98
CA ALA A 334 0.83 -17.95 11.30
C ALA A 334 2.18 -17.28 11.52
N ARG A 335 3.27 -17.94 11.12
CA ARG A 335 4.62 -17.36 11.15
C ARG A 335 4.70 -16.12 10.28
N LEU A 336 4.20 -16.16 9.04
CA LEU A 336 4.15 -14.99 8.15
C LEU A 336 3.39 -13.83 8.81
N ALA A 337 2.15 -14.06 9.20
CA ALA A 337 1.26 -13.04 9.74
C ALA A 337 1.80 -12.42 11.04
N LEU A 338 2.17 -13.23 12.02
CA LEU A 338 2.60 -12.72 13.32
C LEU A 338 3.94 -11.99 13.24
N THR A 339 4.86 -12.43 12.38
CA THR A 339 6.15 -11.74 12.20
C THR A 339 6.01 -10.43 11.41
N LEU A 340 5.07 -10.35 10.45
CA LEU A 340 4.68 -9.09 9.80
C LEU A 340 4.08 -8.10 10.81
N ALA A 341 3.08 -8.55 11.58
CA ALA A 341 2.42 -7.71 12.58
C ALA A 341 3.38 -7.22 13.67
N ALA A 342 4.32 -8.06 14.10
CA ALA A 342 5.36 -7.70 15.07
C ALA A 342 6.27 -6.58 14.54
N ALA A 343 6.78 -6.72 13.31
CA ALA A 343 7.64 -5.70 12.70
C ALA A 343 6.91 -4.37 12.51
N GLU A 344 5.63 -4.42 12.12
CA GLU A 344 4.82 -3.23 11.92
C GLU A 344 4.53 -2.52 13.25
N SER A 345 4.18 -3.27 14.30
CA SER A 345 4.00 -2.75 15.66
C SER A 345 5.29 -2.15 16.23
N GLU A 346 6.42 -2.84 16.08
CA GLU A 346 7.74 -2.34 16.50
C GLU A 346 8.07 -1.01 15.79
N ARG A 347 7.82 -0.93 14.49
CA ARG A 347 8.03 0.29 13.72
C ARG A 347 7.11 1.41 14.19
N PHE A 348 5.82 1.13 14.43
CA PHE A 348 4.86 2.10 14.97
C PHE A 348 5.31 2.70 16.31
N VAL A 349 5.72 1.85 17.26
CA VAL A 349 6.22 2.29 18.58
C VAL A 349 7.46 3.18 18.44
N ARG A 350 8.34 2.90 17.48
CA ARG A 350 9.54 3.72 17.22
C ARG A 350 9.25 5.08 16.55
N GLN A 351 8.05 5.29 15.99
CA GLN A 351 7.71 6.55 15.31
C GLN A 351 7.52 7.73 16.27
N GLY A 352 7.11 7.50 17.52
CA GLY A 352 6.85 8.57 18.48
C GLY A 352 6.71 8.09 19.91
N THR A 353 7.06 8.94 20.88
CA THR A 353 7.05 8.58 22.31
C THR A 353 5.65 8.32 22.88
N GLY A 354 4.60 8.70 22.17
CA GLY A 354 3.21 8.42 22.52
C GLY A 354 2.65 7.13 21.94
N ASN A 355 3.42 6.41 21.11
CA ASN A 355 2.99 5.19 20.44
C ASN A 355 3.37 3.97 21.28
N ASP A 356 2.43 3.05 21.47
CA ASP A 356 2.63 1.77 22.15
C ASP A 356 2.02 0.60 21.34
N GLU A 357 2.30 -0.64 21.76
CA GLU A 357 1.80 -1.84 21.07
C GLU A 357 0.26 -1.92 21.05
N ALA A 358 -0.41 -1.34 22.06
CA ALA A 358 -1.86 -1.31 22.13
C ALA A 358 -2.45 -0.31 21.12
N GLY A 359 -1.82 0.87 20.98
CA GLY A 359 -2.16 1.89 20.01
C GLY A 359 -1.98 1.40 18.58
N ALA A 360 -0.94 0.59 18.31
CA ALA A 360 -0.73 -0.02 16.99
C ALA A 360 -1.94 -0.84 16.52
N ALA A 361 -2.65 -1.51 17.43
CA ALA A 361 -3.81 -2.35 17.11
C ALA A 361 -5.01 -1.57 16.54
N SER A 362 -5.11 -0.27 16.82
CA SER A 362 -6.24 0.59 16.43
C SER A 362 -5.84 1.88 15.73
N ALA A 363 -4.55 2.10 15.47
CA ALA A 363 -4.05 3.26 14.73
C ALA A 363 -4.60 3.28 13.30
N ASP A 364 -4.69 4.45 12.69
CA ASP A 364 -5.02 4.55 11.27
C ASP A 364 -3.96 3.85 10.41
N VAL A 365 -4.29 3.51 9.18
CA VAL A 365 -3.31 3.08 8.19
C VAL A 365 -3.10 4.19 7.17
N VAL A 366 -1.84 4.57 6.94
CA VAL A 366 -1.43 5.53 5.91
C VAL A 366 -0.58 4.79 4.86
N SER A 367 -1.19 4.54 3.71
CA SER A 367 -0.54 3.97 2.54
C SER A 367 0.11 5.06 1.69
N LEU A 368 1.35 4.85 1.25
CA LEU A 368 2.20 5.81 0.57
C LEU A 368 2.58 5.27 -0.80
N THR A 369 2.33 6.04 -1.86
CA THR A 369 2.84 5.73 -3.20
C THR A 369 4.26 6.28 -3.31
N CYS A 370 5.24 5.39 -3.22
CA CYS A 370 6.64 5.78 -3.06
C CYS A 370 7.39 5.82 -4.39
N PRO A 371 8.09 6.93 -4.71
CA PRO A 371 8.99 6.98 -5.85
C PRO A 371 10.22 6.08 -5.61
N VAL A 372 10.52 5.24 -6.59
CA VAL A 372 11.55 4.20 -6.50
C VAL A 372 12.98 4.78 -6.42
N ALA A 373 13.22 5.91 -7.10
CA ALA A 373 14.53 6.53 -7.22
C ALA A 373 14.85 7.57 -6.12
N ALA A 374 13.90 7.89 -5.24
CA ALA A 374 14.11 8.86 -4.17
C ALA A 374 14.84 8.25 -2.96
N GLY A 375 15.19 9.08 -1.98
CA GLY A 375 15.64 8.62 -0.65
C GLY A 375 14.54 7.88 0.11
N GLU A 376 14.66 7.70 1.42
CA GLU A 376 13.64 7.02 2.22
C GLU A 376 12.25 7.66 2.03
N CYS A 377 11.23 6.82 1.84
CA CYS A 377 9.86 7.26 1.57
C CYS A 377 9.17 7.61 2.90
N ALA A 378 9.27 8.87 3.30
CA ALA A 378 8.63 9.38 4.51
C ALA A 378 7.15 9.70 4.29
N GLY A 379 6.33 9.43 5.30
CA GLY A 379 4.93 9.86 5.33
C GLY A 379 4.77 11.35 5.58
N PRO A 380 3.56 11.90 5.38
CA PRO A 380 3.20 13.24 5.82
C PRO A 380 3.47 13.50 7.31
N ALA A 381 3.65 14.76 7.71
CA ALA A 381 3.95 15.10 9.12
C ALA A 381 2.85 14.67 10.11
N ASP A 382 1.60 14.55 9.64
CA ASP A 382 0.43 14.10 10.41
C ASP A 382 0.24 12.57 10.41
N SER A 383 1.19 11.79 9.90
CA SER A 383 1.10 10.32 9.87
C SER A 383 1.90 9.61 10.97
N GLY A 384 2.52 10.34 11.91
CA GLY A 384 3.34 9.73 12.98
C GLY A 384 2.55 8.91 14.00
N ASP A 385 1.21 9.03 13.99
CA ASP A 385 0.26 8.28 14.81
C ASP A 385 -0.44 7.14 14.02
N ALA A 386 0.07 6.80 12.84
CA ALA A 386 -0.51 5.79 11.96
C ALA A 386 0.47 4.63 11.66
N LEU A 387 -0.08 3.46 11.36
CA LEU A 387 0.64 2.38 10.69
C LEU A 387 0.96 2.83 9.26
N LEU A 388 2.20 2.69 8.81
CA LEU A 388 2.59 3.15 7.47
C LEU A 388 2.63 1.98 6.49
N GLU A 389 2.23 2.20 5.26
CA GLU A 389 2.51 1.24 4.20
C GLU A 389 3.24 1.95 3.08
N ARG A 390 4.42 1.44 2.71
CA ARG A 390 5.20 1.99 1.60
C ARG A 390 5.00 1.10 0.39
N ASN A 391 4.32 1.63 -0.61
CA ASN A 391 4.00 0.91 -1.83
C ASN A 391 4.95 1.32 -2.95
N TYR A 392 5.65 0.32 -3.47
CA TYR A 392 6.51 0.36 -4.65
C TYR A 392 5.98 -0.66 -5.65
N PRO A 393 6.42 -0.62 -6.93
CA PRO A 393 6.07 -1.66 -7.89
C PRO A 393 6.44 -3.05 -7.38
N THR A 394 5.55 -4.03 -7.57
CA THR A 394 5.74 -5.42 -7.10
C THR A 394 5.92 -6.39 -8.27
N GLY A 395 6.17 -7.67 -7.97
CA GLY A 395 6.27 -8.72 -8.98
C GLY A 395 5.03 -8.83 -9.86
N ALA A 396 3.85 -8.56 -9.31
CA ALA A 396 2.57 -8.63 -10.01
C ALA A 396 2.55 -7.84 -11.33
N GLU A 397 3.20 -6.68 -11.37
CA GLU A 397 3.27 -5.80 -12.54
C GLU A 397 4.19 -6.32 -13.67
N PHE A 398 5.03 -7.31 -13.37
CA PHE A 398 6.09 -7.81 -14.26
C PHE A 398 5.93 -9.28 -14.63
N LEU A 399 4.82 -9.92 -14.28
CA LEU A 399 4.58 -11.32 -14.61
C LEU A 399 4.30 -11.54 -16.10
N GLY A 400 4.01 -10.47 -16.85
CA GLY A 400 3.67 -10.53 -18.27
C GLY A 400 2.38 -11.29 -18.58
N ASP A 401 2.10 -11.47 -19.86
CA ASP A 401 0.88 -12.14 -20.33
C ASP A 401 0.85 -13.63 -19.98
N GLY A 402 -0.36 -14.16 -19.81
CA GLY A 402 -0.60 -15.60 -19.56
C GLY A 402 -1.68 -15.87 -18.52
N GLY A 403 -1.82 -17.13 -18.15
CA GLY A 403 -2.71 -17.53 -17.04
C GLY A 403 -2.24 -16.98 -15.69
N ASP A 404 -3.15 -16.94 -14.72
CA ASP A 404 -2.85 -16.45 -13.37
C ASP A 404 -1.75 -17.31 -12.72
N ILE A 405 -0.78 -16.66 -12.10
CA ILE A 405 0.33 -17.33 -11.42
C ILE A 405 -0.09 -17.68 -10.00
N SER A 406 0.26 -18.89 -9.55
CA SER A 406 0.06 -19.30 -8.17
C SER A 406 1.16 -20.27 -7.73
N PHE A 407 1.44 -20.28 -6.44
CA PHE A 407 2.45 -21.15 -5.84
C PHE A 407 1.80 -22.41 -5.27
N SER A 408 2.38 -23.56 -5.58
CA SER A 408 1.89 -24.85 -5.08
C SER A 408 3.05 -25.83 -4.93
N THR A 409 2.83 -26.91 -4.19
CA THR A 409 3.82 -28.01 -4.08
C THR A 409 4.10 -28.70 -5.41
N ARG A 410 3.23 -28.53 -6.42
CA ARG A 410 3.45 -29.03 -7.79
C ARG A 410 4.32 -28.10 -8.65
N GLY A 411 4.84 -27.02 -8.06
CA GLY A 411 5.54 -25.94 -8.75
C GLY A 411 4.64 -24.73 -9.03
N THR A 412 5.28 -23.66 -9.49
CA THR A 412 4.63 -22.40 -9.86
C THR A 412 3.77 -22.59 -11.12
N GLN A 413 2.47 -22.32 -11.00
CA GLN A 413 1.52 -22.48 -12.10
C GLN A 413 1.69 -21.36 -13.15
N ASN A 414 1.49 -21.70 -14.42
CA ASN A 414 1.57 -20.77 -15.56
C ASN A 414 2.90 -19.99 -15.66
N TRP A 415 3.98 -20.52 -15.11
CA TRP A 415 5.31 -19.93 -15.15
C TRP A 415 6.26 -20.81 -15.94
N THR A 416 6.80 -20.26 -17.04
CA THR A 416 7.75 -20.95 -17.92
C THR A 416 9.02 -20.12 -18.06
N VAL A 417 10.09 -20.75 -18.56
CA VAL A 417 11.35 -20.08 -18.84
C VAL A 417 11.17 -18.94 -19.85
N GLU A 418 10.31 -19.11 -20.86
CA GLU A 418 10.00 -18.06 -21.83
C GLU A 418 9.31 -16.85 -21.19
N ARG A 419 8.36 -17.10 -20.28
CA ARG A 419 7.66 -16.03 -19.54
C ARG A 419 8.63 -15.31 -18.59
N LEU A 420 9.51 -16.05 -17.93
CA LEU A 420 10.60 -15.49 -17.13
C LEU A 420 11.52 -14.58 -17.96
N LEU A 421 11.93 -14.99 -19.17
CA LEU A 421 12.78 -14.17 -20.04
C LEU A 421 12.10 -12.89 -20.52
N GLN A 422 10.78 -12.91 -20.71
CA GLN A 422 10.00 -11.71 -21.00
C GLN A 422 9.94 -10.77 -19.80
N ALA A 423 9.59 -11.30 -18.62
CA ALA A 423 9.56 -10.55 -17.37
C ALA A 423 10.91 -9.90 -17.04
N HIS A 424 12.01 -10.65 -17.21
CA HIS A 424 13.38 -10.14 -17.02
C HIS A 424 13.68 -8.94 -17.93
N ARG A 425 13.36 -9.03 -19.23
CA ARG A 425 13.57 -7.91 -20.17
C ARG A 425 12.74 -6.69 -19.79
N GLN A 426 11.47 -6.87 -19.40
CA GLN A 426 10.62 -5.78 -18.93
C GLN A 426 11.19 -5.10 -17.67
N LEU A 427 11.75 -5.88 -16.75
CA LEU A 427 12.43 -5.37 -15.56
C LEU A 427 13.67 -4.54 -15.94
N GLU A 428 14.52 -5.04 -16.83
CA GLU A 428 15.69 -4.30 -17.32
C GLU A 428 15.30 -2.99 -18.02
N GLU A 429 14.27 -3.01 -18.87
CA GLU A 429 13.73 -1.82 -19.54
C GLU A 429 13.17 -0.78 -18.55
N ARG A 430 12.64 -1.23 -17.41
CA ARG A 430 12.18 -0.38 -16.31
C ARG A 430 13.31 0.02 -15.34
N GLY A 431 14.56 -0.34 -15.64
CA GLY A 431 15.73 0.06 -14.87
C GLY A 431 15.98 -0.79 -13.63
N TYR A 432 15.42 -1.99 -13.54
CA TYR A 432 15.73 -2.96 -12.49
C TYR A 432 16.92 -3.86 -12.89
N VAL A 433 17.55 -4.47 -11.89
CA VAL A 433 18.68 -5.39 -12.07
C VAL A 433 18.57 -6.55 -11.09
N PHE A 434 18.89 -7.76 -11.55
CA PHE A 434 18.89 -8.97 -10.74
C PHE A 434 20.01 -8.92 -9.69
N VAL A 435 19.72 -9.31 -8.45
CA VAL A 435 20.71 -9.29 -7.34
C VAL A 435 20.80 -10.60 -6.55
N GLY A 436 19.96 -11.59 -6.86
CA GLY A 436 20.03 -12.90 -6.24
C GLY A 436 18.67 -13.61 -6.15
N TYR A 437 18.70 -14.76 -5.51
CA TYR A 437 17.58 -15.64 -5.27
C TYR A 437 17.12 -15.57 -3.81
N HIS A 438 15.82 -15.72 -3.61
CA HIS A 438 15.22 -15.88 -2.28
C HIS A 438 14.39 -17.16 -2.26
N GLY A 439 14.70 -18.08 -1.36
CA GLY A 439 13.90 -19.28 -1.11
C GLY A 439 12.99 -19.07 0.09
N THR A 440 11.72 -19.43 -0.05
CA THR A 440 10.74 -19.33 1.03
C THR A 440 9.58 -20.31 0.86
N PHE A 441 8.74 -20.46 1.88
CA PHE A 441 7.48 -21.21 1.81
C PHE A 441 6.41 -20.49 0.94
N LEU A 442 5.38 -21.23 0.55
CA LEU A 442 4.42 -20.85 -0.50
C LEU A 442 3.62 -19.58 -0.17
N GLU A 443 3.15 -19.44 1.07
CA GLU A 443 2.36 -18.28 1.52
C GLU A 443 3.21 -17.00 1.51
N ALA A 444 4.48 -17.08 1.91
CA ALA A 444 5.41 -15.96 1.82
C ALA A 444 5.76 -15.63 0.36
N ALA A 445 5.89 -16.62 -0.52
CA ALA A 445 6.08 -16.38 -1.95
C ALA A 445 4.90 -15.61 -2.57
N GLN A 446 3.67 -15.98 -2.20
CA GLN A 446 2.46 -15.25 -2.58
C GLN A 446 2.51 -13.79 -2.08
N SER A 447 2.79 -13.58 -0.78
CA SER A 447 2.88 -12.24 -0.20
C SER A 447 3.95 -11.38 -0.89
N ILE A 448 5.16 -11.94 -1.08
CA ILE A 448 6.31 -11.22 -1.63
C ILE A 448 6.09 -10.84 -3.10
N VAL A 449 5.65 -11.77 -3.94
CA VAL A 449 5.51 -11.51 -5.39
C VAL A 449 4.36 -10.57 -5.68
N PHE A 450 3.21 -10.75 -5.01
CA PHE A 450 2.02 -9.96 -5.31
C PHE A 450 1.87 -8.70 -4.45
N GLY A 451 2.09 -8.81 -3.14
CA GLY A 451 2.03 -7.69 -2.18
C GLY A 451 3.34 -6.89 -2.04
N GLY A 452 4.46 -7.45 -2.51
CA GLY A 452 5.79 -6.86 -2.34
C GLY A 452 6.47 -7.32 -1.04
N VAL A 453 7.78 -7.10 -0.95
CA VAL A 453 8.53 -7.43 0.27
C VAL A 453 8.13 -6.50 1.41
N ARG A 454 7.99 -7.06 2.61
CA ARG A 454 7.66 -6.36 3.86
C ARG A 454 8.55 -6.84 4.99
N ALA A 455 8.85 -5.94 5.92
CA ALA A 455 9.64 -6.26 7.10
C ALA A 455 8.94 -7.30 7.97
N ARG A 456 9.72 -8.25 8.49
CA ARG A 456 9.27 -9.29 9.42
C ARG A 456 10.18 -9.29 10.64
N SER A 457 9.64 -9.58 11.81
CA SER A 457 10.47 -9.85 12.98
C SER A 457 11.35 -11.07 12.73
N GLN A 458 12.60 -11.01 13.16
CA GLN A 458 13.59 -12.06 12.98
C GLN A 458 14.27 -12.33 14.33
N ASP A 459 14.41 -13.60 14.70
CA ASP A 459 15.15 -14.08 15.88
C ASP A 459 16.66 -14.00 15.62
N LEU A 460 17.13 -12.76 15.39
CA LEU A 460 18.50 -12.37 15.07
C LEU A 460 18.85 -11.09 15.83
N ASP A 461 20.15 -10.80 15.95
CA ASP A 461 20.60 -9.49 16.42
C ASP A 461 19.99 -8.39 15.53
N ALA A 462 19.50 -7.32 16.16
CA ALA A 462 18.85 -6.20 15.49
C ALA A 462 19.69 -5.59 14.37
N ILE A 463 21.02 -5.64 14.48
CA ILE A 463 21.95 -5.09 13.48
C ILE A 463 21.94 -5.87 12.15
N TRP A 464 21.57 -7.15 12.17
CA TRP A 464 21.57 -8.04 10.99
C TRP A 464 20.18 -8.23 10.40
N ARG A 465 19.13 -7.60 10.96
CA ARG A 465 17.78 -7.70 10.42
C ARG A 465 17.70 -7.13 9.01
N GLY A 466 17.05 -7.88 8.12
CA GLY A 466 16.94 -7.53 6.71
C GLY A 466 16.35 -8.66 5.87
N PHE A 467 16.32 -8.46 4.56
CA PHE A 467 15.85 -9.45 3.60
C PHE A 467 17.04 -10.22 3.02
N TYR A 468 17.09 -11.51 3.32
CA TYR A 468 18.20 -12.40 2.99
C TYR A 468 18.00 -13.02 1.61
N ILE A 469 19.03 -12.90 0.76
CA ILE A 469 19.07 -13.44 -0.60
C ILE A 469 20.45 -14.08 -0.86
N ALA A 470 20.53 -14.97 -1.84
CA ALA A 470 21.79 -15.60 -2.24
C ALA A 470 22.04 -15.44 -3.74
N GLY A 471 23.29 -15.17 -4.10
CA GLY A 471 23.71 -15.16 -5.50
C GLY A 471 23.63 -16.55 -6.15
N ASP A 472 24.00 -17.56 -5.37
CA ASP A 472 23.92 -18.97 -5.76
C ASP A 472 22.50 -19.52 -5.46
N PRO A 473 21.73 -19.97 -6.47
CA PRO A 473 20.39 -20.52 -6.24
C PRO A 473 20.42 -21.76 -5.35
N ALA A 474 21.53 -22.52 -5.29
CA ALA A 474 21.62 -23.70 -4.44
C ALA A 474 21.64 -23.36 -2.94
N LEU A 475 22.13 -22.17 -2.56
CA LEU A 475 22.03 -21.69 -1.17
C LEU A 475 20.59 -21.29 -0.85
N ALA A 476 19.98 -20.46 -1.69
CA ALA A 476 18.59 -20.03 -1.51
C ALA A 476 17.60 -21.21 -1.52
N TYR A 477 17.88 -22.27 -2.29
CA TYR A 477 17.05 -23.48 -2.35
C TYR A 477 16.87 -24.16 -0.99
N GLY A 478 17.88 -24.13 -0.11
CA GLY A 478 17.79 -24.70 1.24
C GLY A 478 16.70 -24.08 2.10
N TYR A 479 16.31 -22.83 1.81
CA TYR A 479 15.23 -22.10 2.49
C TYR A 479 13.87 -22.21 1.77
N ALA A 480 13.82 -22.81 0.59
CA ALA A 480 12.60 -22.93 -0.22
C ALA A 480 11.71 -24.10 0.23
N GLN A 481 11.31 -24.10 1.51
CA GLN A 481 10.47 -25.11 2.15
C GLN A 481 9.78 -24.56 3.40
N ASP A 482 8.78 -25.26 3.91
CA ASP A 482 8.22 -24.98 5.23
C ASP A 482 9.30 -25.19 6.31
N GLN A 483 9.32 -24.35 7.34
CA GLN A 483 10.23 -24.48 8.48
C GLN A 483 9.69 -25.46 9.51
N GLU A 484 8.37 -25.54 9.63
CA GLU A 484 7.66 -26.37 10.58
C GLU A 484 6.69 -27.33 9.86
N PRO A 485 6.41 -28.51 10.42
CA PRO A 485 5.40 -29.41 9.85
C PRO A 485 4.00 -28.79 9.88
N ASP A 486 3.20 -29.03 8.84
CA ASP A 486 1.77 -28.66 8.82
C ASP A 486 0.95 -29.44 9.86
N ALA A 487 -0.35 -29.14 9.98
CA ALA A 487 -1.27 -29.85 10.88
C ALA A 487 -1.34 -31.38 10.67
N ARG A 488 -0.83 -31.89 9.54
CA ARG A 488 -0.76 -33.32 9.20
C ARG A 488 0.66 -33.89 9.36
N GLY A 489 1.60 -33.11 9.91
CA GLY A 489 2.99 -33.49 10.13
C GLY A 489 3.84 -33.50 8.86
N ARG A 490 3.45 -32.78 7.80
CA ARG A 490 4.16 -32.75 6.51
C ARG A 490 4.92 -31.44 6.36
N ILE A 491 6.14 -31.52 5.84
CA ILE A 491 6.92 -30.35 5.39
C ILE A 491 6.71 -30.23 3.89
N ARG A 492 6.20 -29.08 3.42
CA ARG A 492 6.01 -28.83 1.99
C ARG A 492 7.27 -28.21 1.40
N ASN A 493 7.53 -28.51 0.12
CA ASN A 493 8.42 -27.67 -0.68
C ASN A 493 7.80 -26.29 -0.86
N GLY A 494 8.66 -25.28 -0.86
CA GLY A 494 8.33 -23.88 -1.09
C GLY A 494 8.61 -23.47 -2.53
N ALA A 495 9.01 -22.22 -2.72
CA ALA A 495 9.34 -21.65 -4.02
C ALA A 495 10.67 -20.90 -3.99
N LEU A 496 11.39 -20.96 -5.11
CA LEU A 496 12.55 -20.12 -5.36
C LEU A 496 12.10 -18.88 -6.14
N LEU A 497 12.55 -17.72 -5.70
CA LEU A 497 12.20 -16.41 -6.26
C LEU A 497 13.45 -15.68 -6.73
N ARG A 498 13.29 -14.81 -7.72
CA ARG A 498 14.33 -13.92 -8.26
C ARG A 498 14.10 -12.51 -7.77
N VAL A 499 15.13 -11.90 -7.20
CA VAL A 499 15.05 -10.58 -6.57
C VAL A 499 15.73 -9.54 -7.45
N TYR A 500 15.01 -8.46 -7.71
CA TYR A 500 15.47 -7.34 -8.52
C TYR A 500 15.39 -6.04 -7.73
N VAL A 501 16.40 -5.18 -7.88
CA VAL A 501 16.41 -3.83 -7.30
C VAL A 501 16.49 -2.76 -8.38
N PRO A 502 16.10 -1.52 -8.09
CA PRO A 502 16.36 -0.40 -8.98
C PRO A 502 17.86 -0.24 -9.19
N ARG A 503 18.29 -0.04 -10.44
CA ARG A 503 19.71 0.16 -10.78
C ARG A 503 20.31 1.36 -10.05
N SER A 504 19.50 2.36 -9.72
CA SER A 504 19.89 3.52 -8.91
C SER A 504 20.33 3.15 -7.48
N SER A 505 19.94 1.97 -6.97
CA SER A 505 20.31 1.48 -5.64
C SER A 505 21.64 0.73 -5.62
N LEU A 506 22.19 0.32 -6.78
CA LEU A 506 23.46 -0.43 -6.85
C LEU A 506 24.65 0.24 -6.14
N PRO A 507 24.79 1.59 -6.09
CA PRO A 507 25.85 2.22 -5.30
C PRO A 507 25.83 1.87 -3.80
N GLY A 508 24.68 1.44 -3.27
CA GLY A 508 24.52 0.98 -1.88
C GLY A 508 24.79 -0.51 -1.68
N PHE A 509 25.24 -1.24 -2.71
CA PHE A 509 25.58 -2.67 -2.59
C PHE A 509 27.06 -2.85 -2.29
N TYR A 510 27.35 -3.34 -1.10
CA TYR A 510 28.70 -3.57 -0.60
C TYR A 510 29.02 -5.05 -0.49
N ARG A 511 30.31 -5.38 -0.49
CA ARG A 511 30.80 -6.74 -0.24
C ARG A 511 31.99 -6.74 0.72
N THR A 512 32.07 -7.78 1.52
CA THR A 512 33.20 -8.06 2.40
C THR A 512 33.73 -9.48 2.19
N GLY A 513 35.02 -9.68 2.48
CA GLY A 513 35.63 -11.01 2.55
C GLY A 513 35.48 -11.67 3.92
N LEU A 514 35.05 -10.93 4.93
CA LEU A 514 34.78 -11.45 6.27
C LEU A 514 33.44 -12.19 6.27
N THR A 515 33.36 -13.33 6.97
CA THR A 515 32.06 -13.93 7.28
C THR A 515 31.23 -12.94 8.10
N LEU A 516 29.92 -12.89 7.83
CA LEU A 516 29.00 -12.01 8.56
C LEU A 516 28.83 -12.42 10.03
N ALA A 517 29.27 -13.63 10.41
CA ALA A 517 29.31 -14.11 11.78
C ALA A 517 30.58 -13.71 12.55
N ALA A 518 31.58 -13.10 11.90
CA ALA A 518 32.82 -12.69 12.58
C ALA A 518 32.57 -11.55 13.58
N PRO A 519 33.28 -11.51 14.73
CA PRO A 519 33.17 -10.42 15.70
C PRO A 519 33.45 -9.03 15.11
N GLU A 520 34.36 -8.94 14.15
CA GLU A 520 34.75 -7.68 13.50
C GLU A 520 33.82 -7.29 12.33
N ALA A 521 32.88 -8.17 11.94
CA ALA A 521 32.03 -7.96 10.76
C ALA A 521 31.18 -6.70 10.90
N ALA A 522 30.58 -6.46 12.08
CA ALA A 522 29.72 -5.30 12.31
C ALA A 522 30.47 -3.98 12.04
N GLY A 523 31.68 -3.82 12.61
CA GLY A 523 32.49 -2.61 12.43
C GLY A 523 32.99 -2.43 10.99
N GLU A 524 33.32 -3.51 10.29
CA GLU A 524 33.71 -3.45 8.87
C GLU A 524 32.52 -3.05 7.98
N VAL A 525 31.33 -3.59 8.25
CA VAL A 525 30.12 -3.23 7.49
C VAL A 525 29.74 -1.78 7.73
N GLU A 526 29.76 -1.29 8.98
CA GLU A 526 29.53 0.13 9.29
C GLU A 526 30.52 1.06 8.59
N ARG A 527 31.79 0.65 8.50
CA ARG A 527 32.82 1.38 7.77
C ARG A 527 32.53 1.44 6.26
N LEU A 528 32.05 0.35 5.68
CA LEU A 528 31.70 0.27 4.25
C LEU A 528 30.48 1.13 3.91
N ILE A 529 29.40 1.01 4.68
CA ILE A 529 28.12 1.71 4.43
C ILE A 529 28.14 3.17 4.90
N GLY A 530 29.05 3.53 5.82
CA GLY A 530 29.23 4.91 6.29
C GLY A 530 28.22 5.36 7.35
N HIS A 531 27.49 4.44 7.98
CA HIS A 531 26.58 4.70 9.09
C HIS A 531 26.45 3.48 10.02
N PRO A 532 25.94 3.64 11.25
CA PRO A 532 25.71 2.51 12.15
C PRO A 532 24.65 1.55 11.63
N LEU A 533 24.81 0.25 11.89
CA LEU A 533 23.80 -0.77 11.59
C LEU A 533 22.50 -0.52 12.39
N PRO A 534 21.33 -1.02 11.94
CA PRO A 534 21.10 -1.92 10.80
C PRO A 534 21.18 -1.24 9.43
N LEU A 535 21.24 -2.07 8.38
CA LEU A 535 21.20 -1.64 6.97
C LEU A 535 19.93 -0.83 6.65
N ARG A 536 20.06 0.21 5.81
CA ARG A 536 18.95 1.08 5.40
C ARG A 536 18.64 0.89 3.91
N LEU A 537 19.14 1.80 3.07
CA LEU A 537 19.00 1.74 1.61
C LEU A 537 20.19 1.01 0.97
N ASP A 538 20.82 0.15 1.75
CA ASP A 538 22.11 -0.46 1.50
C ASP A 538 22.00 -1.99 1.66
N ALA A 539 22.94 -2.69 1.05
CA ALA A 539 23.06 -4.13 1.10
C ALA A 539 24.50 -4.54 1.40
N ILE A 540 24.66 -5.70 2.05
CA ILE A 540 25.97 -6.31 2.29
C ILE A 540 25.98 -7.75 1.80
N THR A 541 27.02 -8.10 1.05
CA THR A 541 27.33 -9.47 0.64
C THR A 541 28.57 -9.98 1.36
N GLY A 542 28.49 -11.16 1.98
CA GLY A 542 29.62 -11.82 2.64
C GLY A 542 29.41 -13.33 2.73
N PRO A 543 30.46 -14.10 3.04
CA PRO A 543 30.32 -15.52 3.34
C PRO A 543 29.40 -15.75 4.55
N GLU A 544 28.49 -16.73 4.44
CA GLU A 544 27.65 -17.19 5.57
C GLU A 544 28.55 -17.69 6.71
N GLU A 545 29.51 -18.55 6.36
CA GLU A 545 30.54 -19.10 7.25
C GLU A 545 31.93 -18.96 6.60
N GLU A 546 33.00 -19.25 7.35
CA GLU A 546 34.37 -19.19 6.83
C GLU A 546 34.56 -20.18 5.67
N GLY A 547 34.82 -19.65 4.46
CA GLY A 547 34.92 -20.45 3.23
C GLY A 547 33.57 -20.90 2.64
N GLY A 548 32.46 -20.47 3.22
CA GLY A 548 31.09 -20.77 2.77
C GLY A 548 30.66 -20.00 1.52
N ARG A 549 29.41 -20.27 1.11
CA ARG A 549 28.77 -19.53 0.00
C ARG A 549 28.45 -18.10 0.42
N LEU A 550 28.29 -17.23 -0.58
CA LEU A 550 27.97 -15.83 -0.35
C LEU A 550 26.47 -15.64 -0.14
N GLU A 551 26.15 -14.96 0.96
CA GLU A 551 24.82 -14.48 1.28
C GLU A 551 24.80 -12.95 1.15
N THR A 552 23.64 -12.38 0.82
CA THR A 552 23.41 -10.94 0.72
C THR A 552 22.23 -10.54 1.58
N ILE A 553 22.41 -9.54 2.43
CA ILE A 553 21.36 -8.96 3.27
C ILE A 553 21.00 -7.61 2.68
N LEU A 554 19.72 -7.40 2.35
CA LEU A 554 19.17 -6.09 2.00
C LEU A 554 18.57 -5.46 3.26
N GLY A 555 18.91 -4.21 3.56
CA GLY A 555 18.17 -3.45 4.58
C GLY A 555 16.68 -3.39 4.25
N TRP A 556 15.80 -3.46 5.25
CA TRP A 556 14.35 -3.47 5.00
C TRP A 556 13.84 -2.31 4.13
N PRO A 557 14.33 -1.05 4.30
CA PRO A 557 13.96 0.05 3.41
C PRO A 557 14.34 -0.16 1.94
N LEU A 558 15.47 -0.84 1.66
CA LEU A 558 15.86 -1.25 0.31
C LEU A 558 15.01 -2.42 -0.19
N ALA A 559 14.79 -3.41 0.67
CA ALA A 559 14.05 -4.63 0.35
C ALA A 559 12.61 -4.34 -0.09
N GLU A 560 11.91 -3.41 0.57
CA GLU A 560 10.56 -2.97 0.20
C GLU A 560 10.45 -2.44 -1.25
N ARG A 561 11.57 -1.99 -1.86
CA ARG A 561 11.64 -1.46 -3.23
C ARG A 561 11.96 -2.52 -4.28
N THR A 562 12.20 -3.74 -3.84
CA THR A 562 12.52 -4.84 -4.74
C THR A 562 11.29 -5.22 -5.54
N VAL A 563 11.53 -5.64 -6.79
CA VAL A 563 10.56 -6.44 -7.53
C VAL A 563 11.01 -7.88 -7.44
N VAL A 564 10.12 -8.76 -6.99
CA VAL A 564 10.41 -10.19 -6.83
C VAL A 564 9.47 -10.97 -7.74
N ILE A 565 10.02 -11.82 -8.60
CA ILE A 565 9.27 -12.69 -9.51
C ILE A 565 9.66 -14.16 -9.29
N PRO A 566 8.85 -15.15 -9.70
CA PRO A 566 9.23 -16.55 -9.52
C PRO A 566 10.49 -16.92 -10.33
N SER A 567 11.31 -17.83 -9.80
CA SER A 567 12.32 -18.54 -10.59
C SER A 567 11.64 -19.62 -11.45
N ALA A 568 12.27 -20.02 -12.56
CA ALA A 568 11.88 -21.20 -13.31
C ALA A 568 12.58 -22.48 -12.81
N ILE A 569 13.46 -22.38 -11.81
CA ILE A 569 14.05 -23.51 -11.08
C ILE A 569 12.97 -24.07 -10.13
N PRO A 570 12.51 -25.31 -10.32
CA PRO A 570 11.47 -25.91 -9.47
C PRO A 570 12.07 -26.43 -8.16
N THR A 571 11.26 -26.43 -7.10
CA THR A 571 11.54 -27.21 -5.90
C THR A 571 11.00 -28.64 -6.04
N ASP A 572 11.76 -29.64 -5.58
CA ASP A 572 11.36 -31.04 -5.67
C ASP A 572 10.44 -31.45 -4.50
N PRO A 573 9.13 -31.70 -4.75
CA PRO A 573 8.22 -32.15 -3.70
C PRO A 573 8.54 -33.55 -3.16
N ARG A 574 9.41 -34.33 -3.82
CA ARG A 574 9.81 -35.68 -3.39
C ARG A 574 11.09 -35.69 -2.56
N ASN A 575 11.86 -34.60 -2.56
CA ASN A 575 13.15 -34.49 -1.88
C ASN A 575 13.26 -33.17 -1.09
N VAL A 576 12.23 -32.89 -0.29
CA VAL A 576 12.18 -31.71 0.58
C VAL A 576 13.32 -31.80 1.61
N GLY A 577 14.13 -30.74 1.70
CA GLY A 577 15.34 -30.69 2.54
C GLY A 577 16.61 -31.22 1.87
N GLY A 578 16.53 -31.75 0.65
CA GLY A 578 17.71 -32.14 -0.13
C GLY A 578 18.34 -30.96 -0.89
N ASP A 579 19.56 -31.16 -1.38
CA ASP A 579 20.27 -30.18 -2.21
C ASP A 579 19.60 -29.96 -3.57
N LEU A 580 19.80 -28.76 -4.14
CA LEU A 580 19.39 -28.45 -5.51
C LEU A 580 20.17 -29.33 -6.51
N ASP A 581 19.46 -30.06 -7.36
CA ASP A 581 20.06 -30.75 -8.52
C ASP A 581 20.53 -29.72 -9.55
N PRO A 582 21.84 -29.60 -9.84
CA PRO A 582 22.34 -28.60 -10.80
C PRO A 582 21.77 -28.79 -12.21
N SER A 583 21.35 -30.00 -12.59
CA SER A 583 20.76 -30.28 -13.90
C SER A 583 19.32 -29.76 -14.03
N SER A 584 18.68 -29.40 -12.92
CA SER A 584 17.35 -28.79 -12.90
C SER A 584 17.36 -27.28 -13.19
N ILE A 585 18.55 -26.65 -13.22
CA ILE A 585 18.71 -25.23 -13.50
C ILE A 585 18.60 -25.00 -15.01
N PRO A 586 17.60 -24.25 -15.51
CA PRO A 586 17.51 -23.98 -16.94
C PRO A 586 18.68 -23.12 -17.42
N ASP A 587 19.39 -23.54 -18.47
CA ASP A 587 20.52 -22.79 -19.06
C ASP A 587 20.17 -21.32 -19.35
N LYS A 588 18.93 -21.09 -19.83
CA LYS A 588 18.40 -19.76 -20.13
C LYS A 588 18.23 -18.89 -18.88
N GLU A 589 17.86 -19.48 -17.74
CA GLU A 589 17.79 -18.75 -16.47
C GLU A 589 19.20 -18.45 -15.95
N GLN A 590 20.12 -19.39 -16.04
CA GLN A 590 21.52 -19.18 -15.67
C GLN A 590 22.13 -18.01 -16.45
N ALA A 591 21.84 -17.89 -17.74
CA ALA A 591 22.35 -16.83 -18.61
C ALA A 591 21.89 -15.41 -18.21
N ILE A 592 20.75 -15.27 -17.52
CA ILE A 592 20.20 -13.97 -17.06
C ILE A 592 20.42 -13.71 -15.56
N SER A 593 21.27 -14.52 -14.91
CA SER A 593 21.45 -14.53 -13.46
C SER A 593 22.84 -14.08 -13.00
N ALA A 594 23.58 -13.40 -13.87
CA ALA A 594 24.83 -12.76 -13.49
C ALA A 594 24.56 -11.65 -12.46
N LEU A 595 25.37 -11.60 -11.40
CA LEU A 595 25.26 -10.58 -10.37
C LEU A 595 26.01 -9.30 -10.79
N PRO A 596 25.57 -8.13 -10.31
CA PRO A 596 26.33 -6.89 -10.44
C PRO A 596 27.63 -6.92 -9.64
N ASP A 597 28.56 -6.02 -10.00
CA ASP A 597 29.75 -5.78 -9.20
C ASP A 597 29.40 -4.95 -7.96
N TYR A 598 29.72 -5.47 -6.78
CA TYR A 598 29.49 -4.80 -5.49
C TYR A 598 30.75 -4.11 -4.96
N ALA A 599 30.56 -2.98 -4.28
CA ALA A 599 31.65 -2.17 -3.77
C ALA A 599 32.36 -2.86 -2.59
N SER A 600 33.69 -3.00 -2.68
CA SER A 600 34.55 -3.50 -1.59
C SER A 600 35.21 -2.38 -0.78
N GLN A 601 34.93 -1.13 -1.13
CA GLN A 601 35.44 0.06 -0.47
C GLN A 601 34.27 1.03 -0.21
N PRO A 602 34.37 1.86 0.84
CA PRO A 602 33.35 2.89 1.10
C PRO A 602 33.25 3.85 -0.08
N GLY A 603 32.05 4.40 -0.30
CA GLY A 603 31.86 5.48 -1.26
C GLY A 603 32.80 6.66 -0.96
N LYS A 604 33.38 7.28 -1.99
CA LYS A 604 34.15 8.53 -1.79
C LYS A 604 33.22 9.57 -1.18
N PRO A 605 33.63 10.30 -0.12
CA PRO A 605 32.84 11.43 0.36
C PRO A 605 32.62 12.42 -0.79
N PRO A 606 31.44 13.05 -0.90
CA PRO A 606 31.23 14.10 -1.89
C PRO A 606 32.32 15.16 -1.72
N ARG A 607 32.99 15.52 -2.82
CA ARG A 607 34.00 16.59 -2.81
C ARG A 607 33.36 17.87 -2.25
N GLU A 608 33.91 18.39 -1.17
CA GLU A 608 33.55 19.70 -0.60
C GLU A 608 33.92 20.89 -1.51
N ASP A 609 34.52 20.63 -2.68
CA ASP A 609 35.05 21.64 -3.60
C ASP A 609 34.00 22.24 -4.55
N LEU A 610 32.76 22.44 -4.12
CA LEU A 610 31.77 23.30 -4.79
C LEU A 610 30.84 23.88 -3.72
N LYS A 611 31.36 24.83 -2.93
CA LYS A 611 30.55 25.82 -2.20
C LYS A 611 30.51 27.13 -2.98
#